data_AF-A0A7L4TRN7-F1
#
_entry.id   AF-A0A7L4TRN7-F1
#
_cell.length_a   1.000
_cell.length_b   1.000
_cell.length_c   1.000
_cell.angle_alpha   90.00
_cell.angle_beta   90.00
_cell.angle_gamma   90.00
#
_symmetry.space_group_name_H-M   'P 1'
#
loop_
_entity.id
_entity.type
_entity.pdbx_description
1 polymer ?
#
loop_
_entity_poly.entity_id
_entity_poly.type
_entity_poly.pdbx_seq_one_letter_code
_entity_poly.pdbx_strand_id
1 'polypeptide(L)'
;MTYTKTVQDILDEVNEVVSESATKINQRLSDRYQTYKVKRQHPAVSVYTYGELKERGTALYGESFTAQLESITKRVYQNGGDTRDVTIALAKEVGDYFVDLAPFYLVMLAPPFYPSVRLEEKNADEAALLHEVGELQKWTEETFGENISRMHYFPGLSDVSYGKMDKDLKVKQTLEREMPALSNGYDLPITAIQSLQMATVNIGPYGKDAHKRTERLHLP
;
A
#
# COMPACT_ATOMS: atom_id res chain seq x y z
N MET A 1 -12.96 6.58 4.90
CA MET A 1 -11.64 6.52 5.58
C MET A 1 -10.93 5.24 5.15
N THR A 2 -9.62 5.26 4.93
CA THR A 2 -8.84 4.12 4.41
C THR A 2 -8.56 3.04 5.46
N TYR A 3 -8.68 3.34 6.76
CA TYR A 3 -8.29 2.45 7.86
C TYR A 3 -9.12 1.16 8.01
N THR A 4 -10.23 1.05 7.30
CA THR A 4 -11.10 -0.15 7.29
C THR A 4 -11.03 -0.90 5.97
N LYS A 5 -10.22 -0.41 5.02
CA LYS A 5 -10.11 -0.95 3.67
C LYS A 5 -8.92 -1.88 3.60
N THR A 6 -9.08 -3.01 2.93
CA THR A 6 -7.96 -3.87 2.57
C THR A 6 -7.09 -3.20 1.52
N VAL A 7 -5.87 -3.70 1.32
CA VAL A 7 -5.01 -3.25 0.23
C VAL A 7 -5.66 -3.44 -1.14
N GLN A 8 -6.50 -4.47 -1.30
CA GLN A 8 -7.25 -4.72 -2.53
C GLN A 8 -8.30 -3.62 -2.76
N ASP A 9 -9.07 -3.25 -1.73
CA ASP A 9 -10.07 -2.19 -1.84
C ASP A 9 -9.43 -0.85 -2.25
N ILE A 10 -8.23 -0.56 -1.71
CA ILE A 10 -7.46 0.63 -2.09
C ILE A 10 -7.02 0.56 -3.56
N LEU A 11 -6.53 -0.59 -4.00
CA LEU A 11 -6.10 -0.78 -5.39
C LEU A 11 -7.27 -0.65 -6.36
N ASP A 12 -8.43 -1.21 -6.02
CA ASP A 12 -9.65 -1.13 -6.84
C ASP A 12 -10.12 0.31 -6.98
N GLU A 13 -10.14 1.09 -5.90
CA GLU A 13 -10.47 2.52 -5.93
C GLU A 13 -9.48 3.34 -6.76
N VAL A 14 -8.18 3.06 -6.65
CA VAL A 14 -7.16 3.71 -7.49
C VAL A 14 -7.38 3.36 -8.96
N ASN A 15 -7.62 2.09 -9.27
CA ASN A 15 -7.88 1.63 -10.63
C ASN A 15 -9.15 2.26 -11.22
N GLU A 16 -10.21 2.44 -10.43
CA GLU A 16 -11.43 3.12 -10.85
C GLU A 16 -11.14 4.57 -11.23
N VAL A 17 -10.46 5.32 -10.34
CA VAL A 17 -10.09 6.73 -10.60
C VAL A 17 -9.18 6.87 -11.82
N VAL A 18 -8.22 5.97 -11.98
CA VAL A 18 -7.29 5.98 -13.13
C VAL A 18 -8.03 5.62 -14.42
N SER A 19 -8.99 4.68 -14.37
CA SER A 19 -9.82 4.28 -15.51
C SER A 19 -10.77 5.41 -15.95
N GLU A 20 -11.33 6.16 -15.01
CA GLU A 20 -12.08 7.37 -15.34
C GLU A 20 -11.19 8.42 -16.02
N SER A 21 -9.96 8.60 -15.53
CA SER A 21 -8.99 9.51 -16.14
C SER A 21 -8.64 9.08 -17.57
N ALA A 22 -8.36 7.79 -17.79
CA ALA A 22 -8.10 7.22 -19.11
C ALA A 22 -9.29 7.46 -20.05
N THR A 23 -10.52 7.24 -19.58
CA THR A 23 -11.76 7.49 -20.33
C THR A 23 -11.87 8.96 -20.75
N LYS A 24 -11.64 9.90 -19.82
CA LYS A 24 -11.65 11.35 -20.10
C LYS A 24 -10.58 11.74 -21.11
N ILE A 25 -9.39 11.14 -21.05
CA ILE A 25 -8.33 11.38 -22.04
C ILE A 25 -8.73 10.85 -23.42
N ASN A 26 -9.25 9.62 -23.49
CA ASN A 26 -9.71 9.02 -24.74
C ASN A 26 -10.80 9.85 -25.40
N GLN A 27 -11.77 10.35 -24.63
CA GLN A 27 -12.80 11.24 -25.14
C GLN A 27 -12.21 12.53 -25.71
N ARG A 28 -11.30 13.19 -24.97
CA ARG A 28 -10.61 14.40 -25.46
C ARG A 28 -9.78 14.15 -26.71
N LEU A 29 -9.15 12.98 -26.84
CA LEU A 29 -8.40 12.60 -28.03
C LEU A 29 -9.34 12.39 -29.23
N SER A 30 -10.46 11.68 -29.01
CA SER A 30 -11.51 11.51 -30.01
C SER A 30 -12.03 12.86 -30.52
N ASP A 31 -12.40 13.78 -29.62
CA ASP A 31 -12.92 15.10 -29.99
C ASP A 31 -11.91 15.92 -30.81
N ARG A 32 -10.62 15.88 -30.43
CA ARG A 32 -9.55 16.56 -31.17
C ARG A 32 -9.33 15.95 -32.54
N TYR A 33 -9.31 14.62 -32.64
CA TYR A 33 -9.13 13.93 -33.92
C TYR A 33 -10.27 14.25 -34.88
N GLN A 34 -11.50 14.30 -34.39
CA GLN A 34 -12.66 14.76 -35.17
C GLN A 34 -12.52 16.22 -35.59
N THR A 35 -12.19 17.12 -34.66
CA THR A 35 -12.03 18.56 -34.92
C THR A 35 -11.01 18.85 -36.03
N TYR A 36 -9.86 18.16 -35.99
CA TYR A 36 -8.79 18.32 -36.98
C TYR A 36 -8.92 17.38 -38.19
N LYS A 37 -10.02 16.64 -38.33
CA LYS A 37 -10.29 15.70 -39.44
C LYS A 37 -9.17 14.68 -39.66
N VAL A 38 -8.56 14.21 -38.57
CA VAL A 38 -7.52 13.18 -38.61
C VAL A 38 -8.16 11.83 -38.96
N LYS A 39 -7.73 11.21 -40.07
CA LYS A 39 -8.35 9.97 -40.59
C LYS A 39 -7.93 8.69 -39.85
N ARG A 40 -6.80 8.71 -39.14
CA ARG A 40 -6.33 7.56 -38.35
C ARG A 40 -7.02 7.55 -36.98
N GLN A 41 -7.19 6.37 -36.38
CA GLN A 41 -7.62 6.26 -34.99
C GLN A 41 -6.52 6.80 -34.06
N HIS A 42 -6.94 7.40 -32.94
CA HIS A 42 -6.00 7.71 -31.87
C HIS A 42 -5.68 6.42 -31.09
N PRO A 43 -4.48 6.29 -30.51
CA PRO A 43 -4.21 5.18 -29.62
C PRO A 43 -5.07 5.35 -28.36
N ALA A 44 -5.68 4.26 -27.89
CA ALA A 44 -6.50 4.28 -26.68
C ALA A 44 -5.59 4.22 -25.45
N VAL A 45 -5.85 5.10 -24.48
CA VAL A 45 -5.23 5.01 -23.16
C VAL A 45 -5.90 3.89 -22.38
N SER A 46 -5.11 2.88 -22.01
CA SER A 46 -5.54 1.75 -21.20
C SER A 46 -5.02 1.85 -19.76
N VAL A 47 -5.50 0.98 -18.87
CA VAL A 47 -5.00 0.86 -17.49
C VAL A 47 -4.62 -0.60 -17.27
N TYR A 48 -3.45 -0.82 -16.69
CA TYR A 48 -2.97 -2.14 -16.30
C TYR A 48 -2.36 -2.10 -14.90
N THR A 49 -2.50 -3.18 -14.16
CA THR A 49 -1.72 -3.39 -12.93
C THR A 49 -0.37 -4.02 -13.25
N TYR A 50 0.59 -3.89 -12.32
CA TYR A 50 1.87 -4.56 -12.45
C TYR A 50 1.73 -6.08 -12.52
N GLY A 51 0.83 -6.66 -11.71
CA GLY A 51 0.50 -8.07 -11.76
C GLY A 51 0.06 -8.51 -13.15
N GLU A 52 -0.87 -7.79 -13.77
CA GLU A 52 -1.39 -8.11 -15.11
C GLU A 52 -0.31 -8.10 -16.20
N LEU A 53 0.55 -7.07 -16.22
CA LEU A 53 1.62 -7.01 -17.21
C LEU A 53 2.73 -8.02 -16.92
N LYS A 54 3.04 -8.30 -15.66
CA LYS A 54 4.01 -9.35 -15.29
C LYS A 54 3.51 -10.74 -15.68
N GLU A 55 2.24 -11.05 -15.44
CA GLU A 55 1.59 -12.30 -15.87
C GLU A 55 1.64 -12.45 -17.39
N ARG A 56 1.24 -11.39 -18.11
CA ARG A 56 1.31 -11.36 -19.58
C ARG A 56 2.73 -11.53 -20.10
N GLY A 57 3.71 -10.87 -19.49
CA GLY A 57 5.11 -10.93 -19.90
C GLY A 57 5.70 -12.31 -19.68
N THR A 58 5.36 -12.94 -18.56
CA THR A 58 5.73 -14.33 -18.25
C THR A 58 5.12 -15.30 -19.26
N ALA A 59 3.86 -15.11 -19.65
CA ALA A 59 3.19 -15.97 -20.65
C ALA A 59 3.77 -15.81 -22.07
N LEU A 60 4.15 -14.60 -22.47
CA LEU A 60 4.64 -14.30 -23.82
C LEU A 60 6.13 -14.59 -24.03
N TYR A 61 6.96 -14.27 -23.02
CA TYR A 61 8.42 -14.27 -23.14
C TYR A 61 9.11 -15.30 -22.23
N GLY A 62 8.35 -15.96 -21.34
CA GLY A 62 8.83 -17.03 -20.48
C GLY A 62 9.95 -16.61 -19.53
N GLU A 63 10.88 -17.53 -19.30
CA GLU A 63 12.00 -17.36 -18.36
C GLU A 63 12.90 -16.17 -18.66
N SER A 64 13.02 -15.78 -19.94
CA SER A 64 13.86 -14.65 -20.34
C SER A 64 13.39 -13.33 -19.72
N PHE A 65 12.07 -13.13 -19.63
CA PHE A 65 11.47 -11.96 -19.02
C PHE A 65 11.63 -11.97 -17.49
N THR A 66 11.36 -13.09 -16.84
CA THR A 66 11.51 -13.19 -15.37
C THR A 66 12.97 -13.02 -14.94
N ALA A 67 13.91 -13.62 -15.67
CA ALA A 67 15.34 -13.46 -15.42
C ALA A 67 15.81 -12.00 -15.61
N GLN A 68 15.23 -11.29 -16.56
CA GLN A 68 15.52 -9.88 -16.79
C GLN A 68 15.04 -8.99 -15.63
N LEU A 69 13.82 -9.23 -15.11
CA LEU A 69 13.32 -8.53 -13.92
C LEU A 69 14.23 -8.77 -12.71
N GLU A 70 14.65 -10.02 -12.47
CA GLU A 70 15.61 -10.34 -11.40
C GLU A 70 16.97 -9.67 -11.59
N SER A 71 17.48 -9.63 -12.83
CA SER A 71 18.74 -8.99 -13.19
C SER A 71 18.72 -7.50 -12.89
N ILE A 72 17.61 -6.82 -13.19
CA ILE A 72 17.43 -5.40 -12.92
C ILE A 72 17.39 -5.13 -11.42
N THR A 73 16.62 -5.91 -10.66
CA THR A 73 16.59 -5.82 -9.20
C THR A 73 17.99 -5.92 -8.62
N LYS A 74 18.76 -6.94 -9.01
CA LYS A 74 20.15 -7.13 -8.56
C LYS A 74 21.04 -5.94 -8.93
N ARG A 75 20.92 -5.43 -10.15
CA ARG A 75 21.72 -4.29 -10.64
C ARG A 75 21.42 -3.01 -9.87
N VAL A 76 20.15 -2.74 -9.57
CA VAL A 76 19.75 -1.56 -8.78
C VAL A 76 20.44 -1.60 -7.42
N TYR A 77 20.39 -2.74 -6.72
CA TYR A 77 21.05 -2.89 -5.42
C TYR A 77 22.58 -2.85 -5.49
N GLN A 78 23.19 -3.47 -6.51
CA GLN A 78 24.63 -3.40 -6.73
C GLN A 78 25.14 -1.96 -6.96
N ASN A 79 24.28 -1.10 -7.52
CA ASN A 79 24.57 0.32 -7.72
C ASN A 79 24.20 1.20 -6.51
N GLY A 80 23.82 0.60 -5.37
CA GLY A 80 23.48 1.30 -4.14
C GLY A 80 22.05 1.87 -4.09
N GLY A 81 21.18 1.46 -5.01
CA GLY A 81 19.76 1.81 -4.97
C GLY A 81 18.98 1.06 -3.89
N ASP A 82 17.77 1.50 -3.61
CA ASP A 82 16.87 0.88 -2.62
C ASP A 82 15.56 0.36 -3.23
N THR A 83 14.62 -0.05 -2.38
CA THR A 83 13.33 -0.62 -2.81
C THR A 83 12.51 0.34 -3.68
N ARG A 84 12.67 1.66 -3.53
CA ARG A 84 12.01 2.67 -4.36
C ARG A 84 12.59 2.65 -5.75
N ASP A 85 13.91 2.59 -5.86
CA ASP A 85 14.62 2.48 -7.14
C ASP A 85 14.26 1.17 -7.85
N VAL A 86 14.14 0.07 -7.11
CA VAL A 86 13.70 -1.23 -7.64
C VAL A 86 12.28 -1.14 -8.18
N THR A 87 11.34 -0.57 -7.42
CA THR A 87 9.94 -0.41 -7.87
C THR A 87 9.89 0.39 -9.18
N ILE A 88 10.62 1.49 -9.28
CA ILE A 88 10.67 2.31 -10.50
C ILE A 88 11.31 1.55 -11.67
N ALA A 89 12.44 0.89 -11.42
CA ALA A 89 13.18 0.16 -12.45
C ALA A 89 12.36 -1.00 -13.04
N LEU A 90 11.67 -1.77 -12.18
CA LEU A 90 10.80 -2.86 -12.61
C LEU A 90 9.59 -2.35 -13.38
N ALA A 91 8.98 -1.25 -12.94
CA ALA A 91 7.87 -0.63 -13.67
C ALA A 91 8.26 -0.18 -15.07
N LYS A 92 9.45 0.43 -15.19
CA LYS A 92 10.01 0.81 -16.49
C LYS A 92 10.27 -0.41 -17.37
N GLU A 93 10.92 -1.44 -16.83
CA GLU A 93 11.23 -2.65 -17.61
C GLU A 93 9.97 -3.31 -18.13
N VAL A 94 8.99 -3.55 -17.26
CA VAL A 94 7.70 -4.13 -17.67
C VAL A 94 7.04 -3.24 -18.73
N GLY A 95 7.08 -1.92 -18.56
CA GLY A 95 6.56 -0.98 -19.57
C GLY A 95 7.25 -1.09 -20.93
N ASP A 96 8.58 -1.26 -20.94
CA ASP A 96 9.39 -1.37 -22.17
C ASP A 96 9.08 -2.66 -22.95
N TYR A 97 8.63 -3.72 -22.29
CA TYR A 97 8.14 -4.95 -22.96
C TYR A 97 6.79 -4.77 -23.66
N PHE A 98 5.99 -3.78 -23.26
CA PHE A 98 4.61 -3.59 -23.73
C PHE A 98 4.39 -2.26 -24.46
N VAL A 99 5.39 -1.81 -25.22
CA VAL A 99 5.32 -0.58 -26.02
C VAL A 99 4.18 -0.59 -27.05
N ASP A 100 3.74 -1.76 -27.48
CA ASP A 100 2.61 -1.95 -28.39
C ASP A 100 1.26 -1.65 -27.72
N LEU A 101 1.17 -1.76 -26.39
CA LEU A 101 -0.01 -1.39 -25.60
C LEU A 101 -0.05 0.11 -25.29
N ALA A 102 1.00 0.87 -25.62
CA ALA A 102 1.10 2.28 -25.27
C ALA A 102 0.11 3.16 -26.07
N PRO A 103 -0.46 4.22 -25.45
CA PRO A 103 -0.23 4.66 -24.08
C PRO A 103 -1.08 3.87 -23.05
N PHE A 104 -0.54 3.65 -21.86
CA PHE A 104 -1.31 3.09 -20.74
C PHE A 104 -0.84 3.65 -19.40
N TYR A 105 -1.71 3.55 -18.41
CA TYR A 105 -1.36 3.69 -17.00
C TYR A 105 -0.89 2.35 -16.44
N LEU A 106 0.19 2.38 -15.65
CA LEU A 106 0.65 1.24 -14.85
C LEU A 106 0.39 1.52 -13.38
N VAL A 107 -0.46 0.72 -12.74
CA VAL A 107 -0.81 0.82 -11.33
C VAL A 107 -0.11 -0.28 -10.54
N MET A 108 0.49 0.07 -9.41
CA MET A 108 1.26 -0.85 -8.57
C MET A 108 1.38 -0.32 -7.13
N LEU A 109 1.84 -1.18 -6.24
CA LEU A 109 2.15 -0.87 -4.86
C LEU A 109 3.66 -0.71 -4.66
N ALA A 110 4.06 0.20 -3.77
CA ALA A 110 5.44 0.41 -3.36
C ALA A 110 5.59 0.18 -1.85
N PRO A 111 6.71 -0.38 -1.37
CA PRO A 111 7.01 -0.44 0.05
C PRO A 111 7.14 0.94 0.71
N PRO A 112 7.00 1.03 2.05
CA PRO A 112 6.59 -0.02 2.97
C PRO A 112 5.06 -0.20 3.05
N PHE A 113 4.60 -1.40 3.41
CA PHE A 113 3.19 -1.65 3.76
C PHE A 113 3.03 -1.71 5.29
N TYR A 114 2.08 -0.93 5.81
CA TYR A 114 1.71 -0.93 7.23
C TYR A 114 0.29 -1.46 7.38
N PRO A 115 0.10 -2.60 8.07
CA PRO A 115 -1.24 -3.13 8.31
C PRO A 115 -2.07 -2.17 9.17
N SER A 116 -3.35 -2.01 8.80
CA SER A 116 -4.30 -1.26 9.62
C SER A 116 -4.73 -2.10 10.82
N VAL A 117 -4.24 -1.77 12.01
CA VAL A 117 -4.54 -2.50 13.24
C VAL A 117 -5.49 -1.70 14.12
N ARG A 118 -6.52 -2.40 14.64
CA ARG A 118 -7.40 -1.91 15.71
C ARG A 118 -7.81 -3.06 16.63
N LEU A 119 -8.12 -2.73 17.88
CA LEU A 119 -8.80 -3.62 18.81
C LEU A 119 -10.31 -3.56 18.54
N GLU A 120 -10.93 -4.73 18.39
CA GLU A 120 -12.34 -4.89 18.03
C GLU A 120 -13.10 -5.79 19.00
N GLU A 121 -12.49 -6.17 20.13
CA GLU A 121 -13.07 -7.08 21.13
C GLU A 121 -13.47 -8.44 20.55
N LYS A 122 -12.80 -8.86 19.47
CA LYS A 122 -13.09 -10.11 18.75
C LYS A 122 -12.59 -11.36 19.49
N ASN A 123 -11.72 -11.20 20.48
CA ASN A 123 -11.16 -12.29 21.28
C ASN A 123 -10.96 -11.85 22.74
N ALA A 124 -10.71 -12.82 23.62
CA ALA A 124 -10.58 -12.62 25.06
C ALA A 124 -9.41 -11.69 25.42
N ASP A 125 -8.28 -11.78 24.72
CA ASP A 125 -7.10 -10.96 25.00
C ASP A 125 -7.36 -9.48 24.67
N GLU A 126 -8.04 -9.20 23.56
CA GLU A 126 -8.45 -7.85 23.19
C GLU A 126 -9.48 -7.27 24.18
N ALA A 127 -10.45 -8.09 24.59
CA ALA A 127 -11.47 -7.68 25.56
C ALA A 127 -10.83 -7.39 26.94
N ALA A 128 -9.92 -8.26 27.39
CA ALA A 128 -9.17 -8.06 28.64
C ALA A 128 -8.31 -6.79 28.57
N LEU A 129 -7.56 -6.59 27.49
CA LEU A 129 -6.73 -5.40 27.34
C LEU A 129 -7.57 -4.11 27.33
N LEU A 130 -8.73 -4.11 26.68
CA LEU A 130 -9.63 -2.96 26.66
C LEU A 130 -10.30 -2.69 28.01
N HIS A 131 -10.57 -3.73 28.80
CA HIS A 131 -10.97 -3.59 30.19
C HIS A 131 -9.87 -2.89 31.01
N GLU A 132 -8.63 -3.37 30.93
CA GLU A 132 -7.49 -2.75 31.63
C GLU A 132 -7.25 -1.29 31.22
N VAL A 133 -7.46 -0.96 29.94
CA VAL A 133 -7.41 0.44 29.46
C VAL A 133 -8.48 1.29 30.14
N GLY A 134 -9.70 0.76 30.31
CA GLY A 134 -10.78 1.46 31.01
C GLY A 134 -10.47 1.69 32.49
N GLU A 135 -9.89 0.71 33.17
CA GLU A 135 -9.46 0.84 34.56
C GLU A 135 -8.29 1.84 34.69
N LEU A 136 -7.35 1.84 33.75
CA LEU A 136 -6.26 2.82 33.70
C LEU A 136 -6.80 4.25 33.53
N GLN A 137 -7.81 4.45 32.67
CA GLN A 137 -8.45 5.76 32.47
C GLN A 137 -9.11 6.26 33.76
N LYS A 138 -9.86 5.41 34.47
CA LYS A 138 -10.47 5.78 35.75
C LYS A 138 -9.41 6.12 36.80
N TRP A 139 -8.40 5.26 36.94
CA TRP A 139 -7.33 5.47 37.91
C TRP A 139 -6.55 6.77 37.68
N THR A 140 -6.27 7.11 36.41
CA THR A 140 -5.58 8.36 36.08
C THR A 140 -6.41 9.60 36.38
N GLU A 141 -7.71 9.56 36.10
CA GLU A 141 -8.63 10.65 36.42
C GLU A 141 -8.76 10.84 37.94
N GLU A 142 -8.96 9.76 38.71
CA GLU A 142 -9.13 9.83 40.17
C GLU A 142 -7.86 10.23 40.91
N THR A 143 -6.69 9.77 40.43
CA THR A 143 -5.41 9.96 41.15
C THR A 143 -4.71 11.25 40.77
N PHE A 144 -4.77 11.64 39.49
CA PHE A 144 -4.01 12.78 38.96
C PHE A 144 -4.90 13.90 38.40
N GLY A 145 -6.21 13.68 38.24
CA GLY A 145 -7.09 14.62 37.55
C GLY A 145 -6.82 14.70 36.04
N GLU A 146 -6.14 13.70 35.48
CA GLU A 146 -5.70 13.66 34.08
C GLU A 146 -6.61 12.74 33.26
N ASN A 147 -7.06 13.20 32.09
CA ASN A 147 -7.91 12.42 31.20
C ASN A 147 -7.12 11.78 30.07
N ILE A 148 -7.15 10.45 29.98
CA ILE A 148 -6.62 9.70 28.82
C ILE A 148 -7.75 9.48 27.83
N SER A 149 -7.58 9.98 26.60
CA SER A 149 -8.52 9.73 25.49
C SER A 149 -8.13 8.47 24.70
N ARG A 150 -9.09 7.57 24.48
CA ARG A 150 -8.91 6.39 23.63
C ARG A 150 -9.11 6.77 22.15
N MET A 151 -8.08 6.50 21.34
CA MET A 151 -8.14 6.63 19.88
C MET A 151 -8.08 5.23 19.24
N HIS A 152 -8.92 4.98 18.23
CA HIS A 152 -8.92 3.68 17.54
C HIS A 152 -7.73 3.49 16.60
N TYR A 153 -7.16 4.59 16.11
CA TYR A 153 -6.07 4.59 15.16
C TYR A 153 -5.03 5.65 15.51
N PHE A 154 -3.77 5.24 15.47
CA PHE A 154 -2.64 6.16 15.53
C PHE A 154 -2.25 6.57 14.09
N PRO A 155 -2.29 7.87 13.75
CA PRO A 155 -2.02 8.33 12.38
C PRO A 155 -0.52 8.37 12.05
N GLY A 156 0.36 8.15 13.01
CA GLY A 156 1.80 8.04 12.80
C GLY A 156 2.25 6.62 12.45
N LEU A 157 3.53 6.47 12.09
CA LEU A 157 4.15 5.16 11.92
C LEU A 157 4.36 4.52 13.29
N SER A 158 3.99 3.25 13.43
CA SER A 158 4.20 2.49 14.66
C SER A 158 4.44 1.02 14.34
N ASP A 159 5.41 0.42 15.01
CA ASP A 159 5.71 -1.01 14.90
C ASP A 159 4.55 -1.88 15.39
N VAL A 160 3.62 -1.29 16.17
CA VAL A 160 2.35 -1.93 16.57
C VAL A 160 1.54 -2.40 15.37
N SER A 161 1.67 -1.75 14.21
CA SER A 161 1.07 -2.21 12.95
C SER A 161 1.52 -3.62 12.54
N TYR A 162 2.65 -4.12 13.03
CA TYR A 162 3.16 -5.47 12.77
C TYR A 162 2.82 -6.48 13.88
N GLY A 163 2.13 -6.07 14.95
CA GLY A 163 1.67 -6.98 16.00
C GLY A 163 0.47 -7.83 15.60
N LYS A 164 -0.32 -7.37 14.63
CA LYS A 164 -1.56 -7.99 14.18
C LYS A 164 -1.81 -7.65 12.71
N MET A 165 -2.39 -8.58 11.96
CA MET A 165 -2.88 -8.35 10.60
C MET A 165 -4.11 -9.22 10.38
N ASP A 166 -5.07 -8.76 9.57
CA ASP A 166 -6.20 -9.60 9.17
C ASP A 166 -5.71 -10.88 8.46
N LYS A 167 -6.39 -12.00 8.72
CA LYS A 167 -6.08 -13.30 8.11
C LYS A 167 -6.64 -13.44 6.70
N ASP A 168 -7.21 -12.38 6.12
CA ASP A 168 -7.64 -12.38 4.73
C ASP A 168 -6.48 -12.71 3.79
N LEU A 169 -6.57 -13.87 3.13
CA LEU A 169 -5.60 -14.36 2.15
C LEU A 169 -5.42 -13.39 0.98
N LYS A 170 -6.46 -12.59 0.67
CA LYS A 170 -6.39 -11.59 -0.40
C LYS A 170 -5.32 -10.54 -0.14
N VAL A 171 -5.12 -10.11 1.11
CA VAL A 171 -4.09 -9.09 1.42
C VAL A 171 -2.71 -9.57 1.02
N LYS A 172 -2.36 -10.81 1.37
CA LYS A 172 -1.08 -11.41 1.00
C LYS A 172 -0.93 -11.49 -0.52
N GLN A 173 -1.94 -12.04 -1.20
CA GLN A 173 -1.93 -12.24 -2.64
C GLN A 173 -1.82 -10.91 -3.40
N THR A 174 -2.56 -9.87 -2.99
CA THR A 174 -2.49 -8.55 -3.61
C THR A 174 -1.11 -7.93 -3.42
N LEU A 175 -0.51 -8.02 -2.23
CA LEU A 175 0.85 -7.51 -2.00
C LEU A 175 1.87 -8.26 -2.88
N GLU A 176 1.84 -9.59 -2.92
CA GLU A 176 2.75 -10.40 -3.75
C GLU A 176 2.58 -10.15 -5.25
N ARG A 177 1.35 -9.91 -5.70
CA ARG A 177 1.04 -9.68 -7.10
C ARG A 177 1.38 -8.26 -7.56
N GLU A 178 1.10 -7.26 -6.72
CA GLU A 178 1.07 -5.86 -7.13
C GLU A 178 2.21 -5.01 -6.54
N MET A 179 3.03 -5.54 -5.62
CA MET A 179 4.22 -4.88 -5.08
C MET A 179 5.51 -5.51 -5.64
N PRO A 180 6.13 -4.93 -6.69
CA PRO A 180 7.30 -5.52 -7.36
C PRO A 180 8.50 -5.77 -6.43
N ALA A 181 8.68 -4.90 -5.44
CA ALA A 181 9.78 -4.95 -4.50
C ALA A 181 9.53 -5.91 -3.32
N LEU A 182 8.32 -6.47 -3.17
CA LEU A 182 8.06 -7.49 -2.16
C LEU A 182 8.88 -8.75 -2.51
N SER A 183 9.63 -9.25 -1.53
CA SER A 183 10.63 -10.33 -1.68
C SER A 183 11.84 -9.98 -2.57
N ASN A 184 11.91 -8.75 -3.07
CA ASN A 184 13.00 -8.20 -3.87
C ASN A 184 13.67 -7.04 -3.10
N GLY A 185 13.99 -7.27 -1.83
CA GLY A 185 14.62 -6.32 -0.92
C GLY A 185 13.68 -5.62 0.08
N TYR A 186 12.37 -5.80 -0.06
CA TYR A 186 11.41 -5.58 1.03
C TYR A 186 10.82 -6.92 1.48
N ASP A 187 11.17 -7.36 2.69
CA ASP A 187 10.64 -8.57 3.30
C ASP A 187 9.65 -8.21 4.41
N LEU A 188 8.42 -8.70 4.29
CA LEU A 188 7.37 -8.53 5.28
C LEU A 188 6.86 -9.92 5.68
N PRO A 189 7.03 -10.35 6.94
CA PRO A 189 6.68 -11.70 7.37
C PRO A 189 5.17 -11.84 7.61
N ILE A 190 4.37 -11.70 6.55
CA ILE A 190 2.90 -11.64 6.57
C ILE A 190 2.32 -12.82 7.35
N THR A 191 2.76 -14.04 7.08
CA THR A 191 2.26 -15.24 7.75
C THR A 191 2.58 -15.25 9.25
N ALA A 192 3.74 -14.73 9.66
CA ALA A 192 4.09 -14.63 11.07
C ALA A 192 3.22 -13.59 11.79
N ILE A 193 3.02 -12.42 11.17
CA ILE A 193 2.18 -11.34 11.71
C ILE A 193 0.72 -11.82 11.83
N GLN A 194 0.21 -12.51 10.81
CA GLN A 194 -1.15 -13.10 10.83
C GLN A 194 -1.31 -14.18 11.91
N SER A 195 -0.24 -14.89 12.25
CA SER A 195 -0.24 -15.90 13.32
C SER A 195 -0.15 -15.28 14.71
N LEU A 196 0.57 -14.15 14.84
CA LEU A 196 0.84 -13.49 16.10
C LEU A 196 -0.43 -12.93 16.78
N GLN A 197 -1.29 -12.22 16.04
CA GLN A 197 -2.55 -11.63 16.56
C GLN A 197 -2.42 -10.92 17.92
N MET A 198 -1.33 -10.19 18.15
CA MET A 198 -1.05 -9.58 19.45
C MET A 198 -1.99 -8.40 19.73
N ALA A 199 -2.75 -8.50 20.82
CA ALA A 199 -3.51 -7.38 21.35
C ALA A 199 -2.54 -6.32 21.89
N THR A 200 -2.65 -5.09 21.37
CA THR A 200 -1.70 -4.01 21.65
C THR A 200 -2.41 -2.68 21.81
N VAL A 201 -1.86 -1.85 22.69
CA VAL A 201 -2.21 -0.44 22.82
C VAL A 201 -0.95 0.40 22.80
N ASN A 202 -1.01 1.53 22.11
CA ASN A 202 0.05 2.54 22.15
C ASN A 202 -0.44 3.68 23.04
N ILE A 203 0.32 4.02 24.08
CA ILE A 203 -0.02 5.06 25.05
C ILE A 203 1.09 6.10 25.06
N GLY A 204 0.71 7.37 24.99
CA GLY A 204 1.65 8.49 25.00
C GLY A 204 0.94 9.84 25.08
N PRO A 205 1.70 10.92 25.26
CA PRO A 205 1.14 12.27 25.32
C PRO A 205 0.48 12.66 24.01
N TYR A 206 -0.45 13.61 24.07
CA TYR A 206 -1.02 14.20 22.86
C TYR A 206 0.07 14.97 22.11
N GLY A 207 0.27 14.62 20.84
CA GLY A 207 1.26 15.23 19.98
C GLY A 207 0.71 15.48 18.58
N LYS A 208 1.40 16.33 17.83
CA LYS A 208 1.07 16.61 16.43
C LYS A 208 2.32 16.61 15.58
N ASP A 209 2.15 16.20 14.32
CA ASP A 209 3.19 16.18 13.30
C ASP A 209 4.36 15.24 13.61
N ALA A 210 4.08 14.07 14.20
CA ALA A 210 5.08 13.01 14.41
C ALA A 210 5.87 12.70 13.13
N HIS A 211 7.19 12.57 13.24
CA HIS A 211 8.14 12.35 12.14
C HIS A 211 8.20 13.49 11.12
N LYS A 212 7.75 14.70 11.48
CA LYS A 212 7.90 15.91 10.67
C LYS A 212 8.70 16.95 11.45
N ARG A 213 9.30 17.90 10.73
CA ARG A 213 10.00 19.06 11.30
C ARG A 213 9.16 19.86 12.33
N THR A 214 7.83 19.81 12.22
CA THR A 214 6.90 20.54 13.10
C THR A 214 6.39 19.70 14.27
N GLU A 215 7.02 18.55 14.53
CA GLU A 215 6.69 17.67 15.65
C GLU A 215 6.70 18.42 16.99
N ARG A 216 5.64 18.21 17.76
CA ARG A 216 5.46 18.83 19.08
C ARG A 216 4.52 18.02 19.94
N LEU A 217 4.73 18.10 21.24
CA LEU A 217 3.85 17.55 22.26
C LEU A 217 3.04 18.68 22.89
N HIS A 218 1.84 18.35 23.35
CA HIS A 218 1.05 19.22 24.19
C HIS A 218 1.62 19.23 25.60
N LEU A 219 1.86 20.44 26.13
CA LEU A 219 2.14 20.64 27.54
C LEU A 219 0.80 21.03 28.19
N PRO A 220 0.26 20.19 29.10
CA PRO A 220 -0.92 20.53 29.88
C PRO A 220 -0.64 21.68 30.86
#